data_AF-A0A929GTF9-F1
#
_entry.id   AF-A0A929GTF9-F1
#
_cell.length_a   1.000
_cell.length_b   1.000
_cell.length_c   1.000
_cell.angle_alpha   90.00
_cell.angle_beta   90.00
_cell.angle_gamma   90.00
#
_symmetry.space_group_name_H-M   'P 1'
#
loop_
_entity.id
_entity.type
_entity.pdbx_description
1 polymer ?
#
loop_
_entity_poly.entity_id
_entity_poly.type
_entity_poly.pdbx_seq_one_letter_code
_entity_poly.pdbx_strand_id
1 'polypeptide(L)'
;HGAKVLWCYSEATVPKITLIIRKDYGGSYLAMCGKDLGADFVLAWPTAEIAVMGAEGATPVIFRKEMEVASDPKAKEKEKMQEYRDVLYNPYIAASRGYVDEVILPRESRPKIISAFELLSTKRETRPPKKHGNIPV
;
A
#
# COMPACT_ATOMS: atom_id res chain seq x y z
N HIS A 1 0.54 18.09 -9.22
CA HIS A 1 0.74 18.07 -7.75
C HIS A 1 1.03 16.67 -7.21
N GLY A 2 0.08 15.72 -7.15
CA GLY A 2 0.32 14.38 -6.55
C GLY A 2 1.48 13.59 -7.16
N ALA A 3 1.69 13.68 -8.48
CA ALA A 3 2.80 13.04 -9.17
C ALA A 3 4.20 13.48 -8.68
N LYS A 4 4.32 14.65 -8.02
CA LYS A 4 5.57 15.11 -7.42
C LYS A 4 6.03 14.16 -6.30
N VAL A 5 5.11 13.62 -5.51
CA VAL A 5 5.44 12.69 -4.41
C VAL A 5 5.94 11.36 -4.96
N LEU A 6 5.23 10.81 -5.96
CA LEU A 6 5.65 9.59 -6.67
C LEU A 6 7.05 9.76 -7.27
N TRP A 7 7.30 10.91 -7.91
CA TRP A 7 8.60 11.25 -8.46
C TRP A 7 9.68 11.25 -7.38
N CYS A 8 9.47 11.98 -6.27
CA CYS A 8 10.45 12.10 -5.20
C CYS A 8 10.84 10.75 -4.60
N TYR A 9 9.87 9.87 -4.31
CA TYR A 9 10.19 8.53 -3.80
C TYR A 9 10.90 7.65 -4.82
N SER A 10 10.49 7.70 -6.09
CA SER A 10 11.12 6.95 -7.19
C SER A 10 12.55 7.41 -7.50
N GLU A 11 12.86 8.67 -7.22
CA GLU A 11 14.18 9.26 -7.46
C GLU A 11 15.12 9.08 -6.27
N ALA A 12 14.59 9.04 -5.05
CA ALA A 12 15.37 8.90 -3.83
C ALA A 12 16.11 7.55 -3.75
N THR A 13 17.41 7.61 -3.46
CA THR A 13 18.32 6.46 -3.29
C THR A 13 18.73 6.22 -1.83
N VAL A 14 18.29 7.08 -0.92
CA VAL A 14 18.46 6.90 0.53
C VAL A 14 17.72 5.65 1.03
N PRO A 15 18.03 5.14 2.23
CA PRO A 15 17.20 4.14 2.90
C PRO A 15 15.74 4.59 3.02
N LYS A 16 14.81 3.77 2.54
CA LYS A 16 13.37 4.01 2.55
C LYS A 16 12.66 2.88 3.29
N ILE A 17 12.02 3.21 4.41
CA ILE A 17 11.24 2.26 5.20
C ILE A 17 9.82 2.79 5.31
N THR A 18 8.84 1.95 4.98
CA THR A 18 7.42 2.28 5.04
C THR A 18 6.76 1.45 6.14
N LEU A 19 5.96 2.09 6.99
CA LEU A 19 5.13 1.43 8.00
C LEU A 19 3.67 1.77 7.77
N ILE A 20 2.89 0.77 7.35
CA ILE A 20 1.45 0.91 7.12
C ILE A 20 0.71 0.65 8.43
N ILE A 21 0.16 1.71 9.03
CA ILE A 21 -0.52 1.63 10.34
C ILE A 21 -2.01 1.30 10.24
N ARG A 22 -2.66 1.67 9.13
CA ARG A 22 -4.10 1.46 8.91
C ARG A 22 -4.43 1.45 7.41
N LYS A 23 -5.26 2.38 6.94
CA LYS A 23 -5.77 2.40 5.55
C LYS A 23 -4.70 2.86 4.59
N ASP A 24 -4.51 2.09 3.53
CA ASP A 24 -3.66 2.49 2.41
C ASP A 24 -4.22 1.98 1.07
N TYR A 25 -4.81 2.89 0.28
CA TYR A 25 -5.66 2.52 -0.84
C TYR A 25 -5.19 3.09 -2.18
N GLY A 26 -5.13 2.23 -3.20
CA GLY A 26 -4.97 2.64 -4.59
C GLY A 26 -3.75 3.54 -4.84
N GLY A 27 -3.97 4.71 -5.46
CA GLY A 27 -2.87 5.62 -5.79
C GLY A 27 -2.15 6.21 -4.57
N SER A 28 -2.82 6.29 -3.40
CA SER A 28 -2.14 6.79 -2.19
C SER A 28 -1.12 5.80 -1.67
N TYR A 29 -1.36 4.50 -1.80
CA TYR A 29 -0.39 3.45 -1.44
C TYR A 29 0.93 3.61 -2.18
N LEU A 30 0.85 3.87 -3.49
CA LEU A 30 2.04 4.17 -4.28
C LEU A 30 2.65 5.52 -3.85
N ALA A 31 1.83 6.54 -3.61
CA ALA A 31 2.32 7.85 -3.18
C ALA A 31 3.00 7.81 -1.80
N MET A 32 2.65 6.85 -0.94
CA MET A 32 3.25 6.63 0.38
C MET A 32 4.46 5.66 0.35
N CYS A 33 5.07 5.49 -0.82
CA CYS A 33 6.28 4.68 -1.02
C CYS A 33 6.10 3.20 -0.68
N GLY A 34 5.25 2.50 -1.44
CA GLY A 34 5.25 1.04 -1.47
C GLY A 34 6.54 0.44 -2.07
N LYS A 35 6.61 -0.90 -2.13
CA LYS A 35 7.75 -1.64 -2.70
C LYS A 35 8.03 -1.23 -4.14
N ASP A 36 6.99 -0.95 -4.92
CA ASP A 36 7.07 -0.51 -6.32
C ASP A 36 7.81 0.82 -6.53
N LEU A 37 7.87 1.66 -5.49
CA LEU A 37 8.55 2.96 -5.51
C LEU A 37 9.96 2.87 -4.88
N GLY A 38 10.44 1.65 -4.68
CA GLY A 38 11.77 1.34 -4.17
C GLY A 38 11.90 1.44 -2.66
N ALA A 39 10.82 1.26 -1.89
CA ALA A 39 10.95 1.04 -0.45
C ALA A 39 11.83 -0.19 -0.19
N ASP A 40 12.83 -0.05 0.68
CA ASP A 40 13.72 -1.14 1.04
C ASP A 40 12.99 -2.16 1.93
N PHE A 41 12.31 -1.65 2.95
CA PHE A 41 11.43 -2.43 3.82
C PHE A 41 10.04 -1.81 3.91
N VAL A 42 9.02 -2.66 3.81
CA VAL A 42 7.61 -2.32 4.03
C VAL A 42 7.09 -3.18 5.17
N LEU A 43 6.71 -2.53 6.25
CA LEU A 43 6.13 -3.13 7.44
C LEU A 43 4.64 -2.78 7.49
N ALA A 44 3.82 -3.66 8.04
CA ALA A 44 2.41 -3.38 8.27
C ALA A 44 2.00 -3.79 9.69
N TRP A 45 1.08 -3.02 10.29
CA TRP A 45 0.38 -3.47 11.48
C TRP A 45 -0.76 -4.45 11.12
N PRO A 46 -1.25 -5.27 12.06
CA PRO A 46 -2.42 -6.12 11.83
C PRO A 46 -3.68 -5.33 11.47
N THR A 47 -3.74 -4.05 11.85
CA THR A 47 -4.82 -3.11 11.55
C THR A 47 -4.72 -2.49 10.15
N ALA A 48 -3.69 -2.84 9.38
CA ALA A 48 -3.50 -2.30 8.04
C ALA A 48 -4.53 -2.86 7.05
N GLU A 49 -5.08 -1.98 6.23
CA GLU A 49 -6.04 -2.30 5.18
C GLU A 49 -5.44 -1.86 3.86
N ILE A 50 -4.96 -2.81 3.05
CA ILE A 50 -4.25 -2.53 1.80
C ILE A 50 -5.12 -3.01 0.64
N ALA A 51 -5.67 -2.08 -0.14
CA ALA A 51 -6.64 -2.39 -1.19
C ALA A 51 -6.49 -1.47 -2.40
N VAL A 52 -6.99 -1.89 -3.56
CA VAL A 52 -6.98 -1.04 -4.77
C VAL A 52 -7.91 0.19 -4.62
N MET A 53 -9.03 0.02 -3.93
CA MET A 53 -9.96 1.07 -3.55
C MET A 53 -10.80 0.61 -2.36
N GLY A 54 -11.53 1.53 -1.72
CA GLY A 54 -12.45 1.20 -0.63
C GLY A 54 -13.63 0.35 -1.09
N ALA A 55 -14.15 -0.49 -0.19
CA ALA A 55 -15.24 -1.43 -0.45
C ALA A 55 -16.50 -0.72 -0.98
N GLU A 56 -16.78 0.49 -0.48
CA GLU A 56 -17.88 1.36 -0.92
C GLU A 56 -17.79 1.67 -2.43
N GLY A 57 -16.58 1.92 -2.94
CA GLY A 57 -16.36 2.20 -4.35
C GLY A 57 -16.21 0.94 -5.20
N ALA A 58 -15.62 -0.13 -4.64
CA ALA A 58 -15.35 -1.37 -5.36
C ALA A 58 -16.61 -2.21 -5.59
N THR A 59 -17.44 -2.34 -4.56
CA THR A 59 -18.56 -3.29 -4.56
C THR A 59 -19.56 -3.01 -5.69
N PRO A 60 -19.98 -1.76 -5.94
CA PRO A 60 -20.94 -1.48 -7.00
C PRO A 60 -20.42 -1.79 -8.40
N VAL A 61 -19.10 -1.76 -8.57
CA VAL A 61 -18.43 -2.01 -9.85
C VAL A 61 -18.22 -3.51 -10.07
N ILE A 62 -17.71 -4.22 -9.06
CA ILE A 62 -17.36 -5.65 -9.15
C ILE A 62 -18.64 -6.51 -9.21
N PHE A 63 -19.61 -6.23 -8.34
CA PHE A 63 -20.80 -7.06 -8.15
C PHE A 63 -22.03 -6.48 -8.85
N ARG A 64 -21.84 -5.58 -9.83
CA ARG A 64 -22.92 -4.88 -10.53
C ARG A 64 -24.04 -5.82 -11.00
N LYS A 65 -23.67 -6.88 -11.70
CA LYS A 65 -24.64 -7.86 -12.26
C LYS A 65 -25.41 -8.59 -11.17
N GLU A 66 -24.76 -8.94 -10.06
CA GLU A 66 -25.40 -9.66 -8.96
C GLU A 66 -26.43 -8.79 -8.24
N MET A 67 -26.16 -7.49 -8.11
CA MET A 67 -27.12 -6.55 -7.53
C MET A 67 -28.28 -6.24 -8.48
N GLU A 68 -28.04 -6.19 -9.80
CA GLU A 68 -29.08 -5.96 -10.81
C GLU A 68 -30.14 -7.09 -10.83
N VAL A 69 -29.73 -8.33 -10.53
CA VAL A 69 -30.65 -9.49 -10.47
C VAL A 69 -31.16 -9.82 -9.07
N ALA A 70 -30.68 -9.12 -8.03
CA ALA A 70 -31.07 -9.37 -6.66
C ALA A 70 -32.49 -8.84 -6.37
N SER A 71 -33.24 -9.58 -5.55
CA SER A 71 -34.57 -9.16 -5.07
C SER A 71 -34.50 -7.93 -4.16
N ASP A 72 -33.40 -7.79 -3.41
CA ASP A 72 -33.08 -6.60 -2.62
C ASP A 72 -31.62 -6.17 -2.92
N PRO A 73 -31.42 -5.27 -3.89
CA PRO A 73 -30.10 -4.80 -4.27
C PRO A 73 -29.34 -4.14 -3.13
N LYS A 74 -30.01 -3.46 -2.19
CA LYS A 74 -29.35 -2.78 -1.06
C LYS A 74 -28.86 -3.77 -0.02
N ALA A 75 -29.65 -4.80 0.28
CA ALA A 75 -29.19 -5.88 1.14
C ALA A 75 -28.00 -6.63 0.51
N LYS A 76 -28.06 -6.88 -0.81
CA LYS A 76 -26.98 -7.55 -1.54
C LYS A 76 -25.70 -6.72 -1.59
N GLU A 77 -25.81 -5.41 -1.81
CA GLU A 77 -24.68 -4.49 -1.75
C GLU A 77 -24.01 -4.55 -0.38
N LYS A 78 -24.78 -4.46 0.71
CA LYS A 78 -24.24 -4.52 2.08
C LYS A 78 -23.54 -5.85 2.38
N GLU A 79 -24.13 -6.97 1.93
CA GLU A 79 -23.52 -8.30 2.01
C GLU A 79 -22.17 -8.33 1.30
N LYS A 80 -22.12 -7.88 0.05
CA LYS A 80 -20.91 -7.89 -0.79
C LYS A 80 -19.84 -6.91 -0.33
N MET A 81 -20.23 -5.77 0.23
CA MET A 81 -19.31 -4.85 0.89
C MET A 81 -18.65 -5.52 2.09
N GLN A 82 -19.42 -6.24 2.91
CA GLN A 82 -18.85 -6.93 4.07
C GLN A 82 -17.92 -8.06 3.64
N GLU A 83 -18.31 -8.85 2.64
CA GLU A 83 -17.45 -9.89 2.05
C GLU A 83 -16.13 -9.29 1.53
N TYR A 84 -16.19 -8.18 0.80
CA TYR A 84 -15.00 -7.49 0.30
C TYR A 84 -14.08 -7.04 1.44
N ARG A 85 -14.65 -6.48 2.52
CA ARG A 85 -13.86 -6.06 3.70
C ARG A 85 -13.22 -7.25 4.39
N ASP A 86 -13.98 -8.31 4.66
CA ASP A 86 -13.48 -9.48 5.37
C ASP A 86 -12.32 -10.17 4.62
N VAL A 87 -12.39 -10.18 3.29
CA VAL A 87 -11.36 -10.78 2.44
C VAL A 87 -10.16 -9.87 2.24
N LEU A 88 -10.36 -8.56 2.01
CA LEU A 88 -9.30 -7.67 1.53
C LEU A 88 -8.77 -6.66 2.56
N TYR A 89 -9.50 -6.38 3.64
CA TYR A 89 -9.07 -5.40 4.66
C TYR A 89 -8.13 -6.05 5.66
N ASN A 90 -7.02 -6.55 5.17
CA ASN A 90 -5.95 -7.13 5.96
C ASN A 90 -4.60 -6.97 5.25
N PRO A 91 -3.47 -7.01 5.98
CA PRO A 91 -2.15 -6.90 5.37
C PRO A 91 -1.64 -8.21 4.75
N TYR A 92 -2.27 -9.34 5.06
CA TYR A 92 -1.73 -10.66 4.77
C TYR A 92 -1.73 -10.99 3.27
N ILE A 93 -2.68 -10.45 2.50
CA ILE A 93 -2.65 -10.59 1.04
C ILE A 93 -1.42 -9.90 0.47
N ALA A 94 -1.15 -8.66 0.89
CA ALA A 94 0.02 -7.92 0.43
C ALA A 94 1.33 -8.60 0.87
N ALA A 95 1.37 -9.14 2.10
CA ALA A 95 2.51 -9.89 2.61
C ALA A 95 2.75 -11.19 1.82
N SER A 96 1.69 -11.95 1.49
CA SER A 96 1.80 -13.18 0.69
C SER A 96 2.37 -12.97 -0.72
N ARG A 97 2.28 -11.73 -1.22
CA ARG A 97 2.82 -11.31 -2.53
C ARG A 97 4.18 -10.63 -2.44
N GLY A 98 4.74 -10.45 -1.24
CA GLY A 98 6.02 -9.77 -1.03
C GLY A 98 5.96 -8.24 -1.15
N TYR A 99 4.76 -7.63 -1.16
CA TYR A 99 4.62 -6.17 -1.13
C TYR A 99 4.80 -5.60 0.28
N VAL A 100 4.58 -6.43 1.30
CA VAL A 100 4.88 -6.18 2.71
C VAL A 100 5.89 -7.25 3.15
N ASP A 101 7.02 -6.82 3.69
CA ASP A 101 8.08 -7.73 4.14
C ASP A 101 7.68 -8.43 5.46
N GLU A 102 7.02 -7.71 6.37
CA GLU A 102 6.61 -8.26 7.66
C GLU A 102 5.35 -7.58 8.22
N VAL A 103 4.44 -8.40 8.77
CA VAL A 103 3.32 -7.91 9.60
C VAL A 103 3.75 -7.95 11.06
N ILE A 104 3.85 -6.78 11.70
CA ILE A 104 4.42 -6.62 13.04
C ILE A 104 3.41 -6.01 14.01
N LEU A 105 3.51 -6.32 15.30
CA LEU A 105 2.70 -5.67 16.31
C LEU A 105 3.09 -4.17 16.44
N PRO A 106 2.15 -3.27 16.78
CA PRO A 106 2.46 -1.85 16.93
C PRO A 106 3.66 -1.53 17.83
N ARG A 107 3.82 -2.27 18.93
CA ARG A 107 4.94 -2.13 19.89
C ARG A 107 6.31 -2.52 19.31
N GLU A 108 6.35 -3.30 18.24
CA GLU A 108 7.58 -3.78 17.60
C GLU A 108 8.12 -2.80 16.56
N SER A 109 7.36 -1.76 16.22
CA SER A 109 7.71 -0.78 15.19
C SER A 109 9.10 -0.16 15.39
N ARG A 110 9.39 0.32 16.61
CA ARG A 110 10.67 0.97 16.92
C ARG A 110 11.88 0.05 16.72
N PRO A 111 11.99 -1.12 17.38
CA PRO A 111 13.15 -2.00 17.20
C PRO A 111 13.30 -2.51 15.77
N LYS A 112 12.19 -2.76 15.06
CA LYS A 112 12.21 -3.19 13.65
C LYS A 112 12.75 -2.11 12.72
N ILE A 113 12.29 -0.87 12.87
CA ILE A 113 12.76 0.26 12.06
C ILE A 113 14.25 0.54 12.33
N ILE A 114 14.70 0.47 13.59
CA ILE A 114 16.13 0.64 13.93
C ILE A 114 16.97 -0.41 13.21
N SER A 115 16.59 -1.69 13.34
CA SER A 115 17.32 -2.81 12.72
C SER A 115 17.39 -2.68 11.20
N ALA A 116 16.29 -2.25 10.57
CA ALA A 116 16.25 -2.01 9.13
C ALA A 116 17.18 -0.85 8.71
N PHE A 117 17.23 0.26 9.46
CA PHE A 117 18.18 1.34 9.17
C PHE A 117 19.64 0.95 9.38
N GLU A 118 19.94 0.13 10.40
CA GLU A 118 21.28 -0.41 10.62
C GLU A 118 21.76 -1.24 9.42
N LEU A 119 20.90 -2.14 8.93
CA LEU A 119 21.17 -2.95 7.73
C LEU A 119 21.35 -2.08 6.47
N LEU A 120 20.57 -1.01 6.34
CA LEU A 120 20.59 -0.11 5.18
C LEU A 120 21.66 1.00 5.27
N SER A 121 22.43 1.08 6.35
CA SER A 121 23.45 2.12 6.55
C SER A 121 24.51 2.16 5.45
N THR A 122 24.77 1.02 4.81
CA THR A 122 25.70 0.87 3.69
C THR A 122 25.03 0.78 2.33
N LYS A 123 23.71 1.04 2.23
CA LYS A 123 22.99 1.03 0.94
C LYS A 123 23.68 1.96 -0.06
N ARG A 124 23.85 1.47 -1.29
CA ARG A 124 24.31 2.23 -2.46
C ARG A 124 23.44 1.84 -3.64
N GLU A 125 22.83 2.83 -4.27
CA GLU A 125 21.97 2.65 -5.43
C GLU A 125 22.33 3.70 -6.50
N THR A 126 22.56 3.25 -7.73
CA THR A 126 22.89 4.11 -8.87
C THR A 126 21.66 4.38 -9.73
N ARG A 127 21.62 5.54 -10.40
CA ARG A 127 20.54 5.91 -11.33
C ARG A 127 21.12 6.16 -12.74
N PRO A 128 20.29 6.06 -13.80
CA PRO A 128 20.74 6.36 -15.15
C PRO A 128 21.33 7.79 -15.26
N PRO A 129 22.44 7.98 -16.00
CA PRO A 129 23.08 9.29 -16.14
C PRO A 129 22.15 10.27 -16.86
N LYS A 130 22.03 11.47 -16.30
CA LYS A 130 21.21 12.56 -16.83
C LYS A 130 21.75 13.90 -16.32
N LYS A 131 21.44 15.00 -17.01
CA LYS A 131 21.72 16.35 -16.47
C LYS A 131 20.90 16.63 -15.20
N HIS A 132 19.61 16.30 -15.26
CA HIS A 132 18.65 16.36 -14.15
C HIS A 132 17.39 15.58 -14.52
N GLY A 133 16.49 15.38 -13.55
CA GLY A 133 15.12 14.89 -13.75
C GLY A 133 14.20 15.90 -14.46
N ASN A 134 13.00 15.46 -14.83
CA ASN A 134 11.92 16.33 -15.32
C ASN A 134 10.67 16.13 -14.45
N ILE A 135 10.80 16.57 -13.20
CA ILE A 135 9.71 16.46 -12.22
C ILE A 135 8.48 17.26 -12.70
N PRO A 136 7.24 16.74 -12.52
CA PRO A 136 6.04 17.51 -12.82
C PRO A 136 6.02 18.84 -12.03
N VAL A 137 5.65 19.95 -12.69
CA VAL A 137 5.51 21.29 -12.07
C VAL A 137 4.06 21.66 -11.83
#